data_AF-A0A143BJ89-F1
#
_entry.id   AF-A0A143BJ89-F1
#
_cell.length_a   1.000
_cell.length_b   1.000
_cell.length_c   1.000
_cell.angle_alpha   90.00
_cell.angle_beta   90.00
_cell.angle_gamma   90.00
#
_symmetry.space_group_name_H-M   'P 1'
#
loop_
_entity.id
_entity.type
_entity.pdbx_description
1 polymer ?
#
loop_
_entity_poly.entity_id
_entity_poly.type
_entity_poly.pdbx_seq_one_letter_code
_entity_poly.pdbx_strand_id
1 'polypeptide(L)'
;MAVLATTPANAQQSAAPRLAPKRALTVGPAPGCAIPPSGPPAIRRDNAEARRLALAGQESALIGDQAAARDAFARAAVLNPGDERIAYDLARAHEELVDSTRAISEYCRYLTLSPGGREATDVRDRLTRLVPALSQRQAADVQVAFRLGLALFDDGRYAAAERAFDDVIRGARESPEGYFNRGLARAASGNRSVALQDLEQYRVNAPSVDDRVEVGRAIEVLRRPVYSTGGAFARSLLPGVGQLYTGHTTRGIITMLGVGAGVAAAVMQQSTTETIAYTDPNGVPAPFTRTTRERAYFIPGAGAAVGFTLIGLIDAVVSANRSQRDADIVARSTRRTAIAPVLPRSFRGEATGVQFSVRF
;
A
#
# COMPACT_ATOMS: atom_id res chain seq x y z
N MET A 1 -21.74 -45.90 -15.60
CA MET A 1 -21.02 -45.52 -14.36
C MET A 1 -19.91 -44.55 -14.76
N ALA A 2 -20.20 -43.25 -14.74
CA ALA A 2 -19.24 -42.21 -15.14
C ALA A 2 -18.62 -41.60 -13.87
N VAL A 3 -17.30 -41.70 -13.76
CA VAL A 3 -16.51 -41.15 -12.66
C VAL A 3 -16.28 -39.66 -12.96
N LEU A 4 -16.94 -38.80 -12.20
CA LEU A 4 -16.67 -37.36 -12.19
C LEU A 4 -15.38 -37.10 -11.40
N ALA A 5 -14.29 -36.86 -12.12
CA ALA A 5 -13.07 -36.29 -11.55
C ALA A 5 -13.27 -34.78 -11.38
N THR A 6 -13.56 -34.34 -10.16
CA THR A 6 -13.51 -32.93 -9.79
C THR A 6 -12.06 -32.55 -9.51
N THR A 7 -11.43 -31.88 -10.47
CA THR A 7 -10.16 -31.16 -10.25
C THR A 7 -10.39 -30.05 -9.23
N PRO A 8 -9.59 -29.93 -8.15
CA PRO A 8 -9.69 -28.78 -7.27
C PRO A 8 -9.23 -27.53 -8.02
N ALA A 9 -10.09 -26.51 -8.01
CA ALA A 9 -9.77 -25.18 -8.50
C ALA A 9 -8.50 -24.68 -7.81
N ASN A 10 -7.47 -24.44 -8.61
CA ASN A 10 -6.22 -23.86 -8.19
C ASN A 10 -6.51 -22.40 -7.79
N ALA A 11 -6.83 -22.17 -6.52
CA ALA A 11 -6.93 -20.84 -5.96
C ALA A 11 -5.55 -20.21 -6.03
N GLN A 12 -5.30 -19.46 -7.09
CA GLN A 12 -4.20 -18.49 -7.16
C GLN A 12 -4.37 -17.56 -5.95
N GLN A 13 -3.68 -17.88 -4.86
CA GLN A 13 -3.49 -16.99 -3.72
C GLN A 13 -2.81 -15.75 -4.30
N SER A 14 -3.62 -14.76 -4.63
CA SER A 14 -3.18 -13.51 -5.21
C SER A 14 -2.35 -12.84 -4.13
N ALA A 15 -1.03 -12.83 -4.29
CA ALA A 15 -0.14 -12.13 -3.38
C ALA A 15 -0.67 -10.70 -3.17
N ALA A 16 -0.67 -10.23 -1.93
CA ALA A 16 -1.19 -8.91 -1.61
C ALA A 16 -0.57 -7.85 -2.55
N PRO A 17 -1.38 -6.91 -3.08
CA PRO A 17 -0.89 -5.90 -4.02
C PRO A 17 0.25 -5.11 -3.37
N ARG A 18 1.38 -5.02 -4.07
CA ARG A 18 2.54 -4.23 -3.63
C ARG A 18 2.64 -2.99 -4.49
N LEU A 19 2.26 -1.86 -3.89
CA LEU A 19 2.31 -0.54 -4.52
C LEU A 19 3.74 0.00 -4.46
N ALA A 20 4.24 0.47 -5.60
CA ALA A 20 5.48 1.23 -5.69
C ALA A 20 5.17 2.74 -5.67
N PRO A 21 6.05 3.58 -5.09
CA PRO A 21 5.87 5.02 -5.11
C PRO A 21 5.83 5.55 -6.55
N LYS A 22 4.88 6.45 -6.84
CA LYS A 22 4.78 7.12 -8.13
C LYS A 22 5.99 8.06 -8.27
N ARG A 23 6.75 7.90 -9.34
CA ARG A 23 8.03 8.62 -9.59
C ARG A 23 7.88 9.87 -10.43
N ALA A 24 6.71 10.05 -11.04
CA ALA A 24 6.34 11.26 -11.74
C ALA A 24 5.36 12.05 -10.88
N LEU A 25 5.52 13.37 -10.85
CA LEU A 25 4.57 14.27 -10.24
C LEU A 25 3.77 14.90 -11.37
N THR A 26 2.45 14.75 -11.34
CA THR A 26 1.56 15.38 -12.31
C THR A 26 1.38 16.85 -11.93
N VAL A 27 2.37 17.66 -12.32
CA VAL A 27 2.26 19.12 -12.37
C VAL A 27 1.93 19.54 -13.80
N GLY A 28 1.31 20.69 -13.98
CA GLY A 28 1.06 21.18 -15.33
C GLY A 28 2.35 21.48 -16.09
N PRO A 29 2.22 21.74 -17.41
CA PRO A 29 3.34 21.71 -18.34
C PRO A 29 4.40 22.79 -18.12
N ALA A 30 4.13 23.79 -17.29
CA ALA A 30 5.04 24.86 -16.91
C ALA A 30 4.69 25.42 -15.52
N PRO A 31 5.60 26.16 -14.86
CA PRO A 31 5.29 26.83 -13.60
C PRO A 31 4.06 27.74 -13.72
N GLY A 32 3.14 27.67 -12.77
CA GLY A 32 1.88 28.43 -12.82
C GLY A 32 0.78 27.81 -13.70
N CYS A 33 1.07 26.76 -14.46
CA CYS A 33 0.04 25.94 -15.10
C CYS A 33 -0.43 24.89 -14.10
N ALA A 34 -1.50 25.18 -13.36
CA ALA A 34 -2.26 24.11 -12.70
C ALA A 34 -3.06 23.35 -13.77
N ILE A 35 -3.10 22.01 -13.70
CA ILE A 35 -3.95 21.23 -14.60
C ILE A 35 -5.38 21.34 -14.05
N PRO A 36 -6.33 21.94 -14.78
CA PRO A 36 -7.71 22.00 -14.30
C PRO A 36 -8.28 20.58 -14.13
N PRO A 37 -9.15 20.35 -13.13
CA PRO A 37 -9.63 19.01 -12.75
C PRO A 37 -10.53 18.33 -13.80
N SER A 38 -10.95 19.05 -14.83
CA SER A 38 -11.71 18.49 -15.95
C SER A 38 -10.74 17.98 -17.03
N GLY A 39 -10.83 16.69 -17.35
CA GLY A 39 -10.07 16.07 -18.43
C GLY A 39 -10.17 16.80 -19.78
N PRO A 40 -9.33 16.43 -20.76
CA PRO A 40 -9.19 17.18 -22.01
C PRO A 40 -10.56 17.38 -22.66
N PRO A 41 -10.93 18.62 -23.03
CA PRO A 41 -12.20 18.88 -23.68
C PRO A 41 -12.28 18.05 -24.97
N ALA A 42 -13.46 17.50 -25.25
CA ALA A 42 -13.69 16.73 -26.47
C ALA A 42 -13.30 17.57 -27.69
N ILE A 43 -12.28 17.12 -28.42
CA ILE A 43 -11.76 17.84 -29.59
C ILE A 43 -12.83 17.76 -30.68
N ARG A 44 -13.55 18.87 -30.92
CA ARG A 44 -14.47 19.01 -32.05
C ARG A 44 -13.70 19.57 -33.25
N ARG A 45 -12.97 18.70 -33.94
CA ARG A 45 -12.10 19.05 -35.08
C ARG A 45 -12.84 19.78 -36.22
N ASP A 46 -14.16 19.59 -36.34
CA ASP A 46 -14.98 20.20 -37.38
C ASP A 46 -16.00 21.20 -36.84
N ASN A 47 -15.52 22.40 -36.53
CA ASN A 47 -16.38 23.54 -36.26
C ASN A 47 -16.07 24.68 -37.26
N ALA A 48 -16.83 24.74 -38.35
CA ALA A 48 -16.65 25.74 -39.40
C ALA A 48 -16.80 27.18 -38.89
N GLU A 49 -17.70 27.39 -37.92
CA GLU A 49 -17.91 28.70 -37.30
C GLU A 49 -16.72 29.11 -36.42
N ALA A 50 -16.16 28.18 -35.65
CA ALA A 50 -14.93 28.44 -34.89
C ALA A 50 -13.76 28.81 -35.82
N ARG A 51 -13.63 28.12 -36.96
CA ARG A 51 -12.61 28.44 -37.98
C ARG A 51 -12.82 29.84 -38.56
N ARG A 52 -14.06 30.22 -38.89
CA ARG A 52 -14.39 31.57 -39.38
C ARG A 52 -14.02 32.65 -38.36
N LEU A 53 -14.38 32.44 -37.10
CA LEU A 53 -14.06 33.37 -36.01
C LEU A 53 -12.56 33.46 -35.76
N ALA A 54 -11.82 32.35 -35.82
CA ALA A 54 -10.37 32.35 -35.70
C ALA A 54 -9.71 33.16 -36.84
N LEU A 55 -10.17 33.00 -38.08
CA LEU A 55 -9.67 33.80 -39.22
C LEU A 55 -9.95 35.29 -39.05
N ALA A 56 -11.16 35.67 -38.61
CA ALA A 56 -11.50 37.06 -38.31
C ALA A 56 -10.63 37.64 -37.17
N GLY A 57 -10.30 36.80 -36.17
CA GLY A 57 -9.35 37.18 -35.12
C GLY A 57 -7.94 37.43 -35.65
N GLN A 58 -7.46 36.57 -36.55
CA GLN A 58 -6.15 36.74 -37.20
C GLN A 58 -6.10 38.01 -38.05
N GLU A 59 -7.15 38.29 -38.82
CA GLU A 59 -7.26 39.54 -39.59
C GLU A 59 -7.22 40.78 -38.68
N SER A 60 -7.99 40.76 -37.58
CA SER A 60 -8.00 41.83 -36.59
C SER A 60 -6.63 42.03 -35.93
N ALA A 61 -5.93 40.93 -35.64
CA ALA A 61 -4.57 40.99 -35.08
C ALA A 61 -3.56 41.58 -36.07
N LEU A 62 -3.68 41.28 -37.37
CA LEU A 62 -2.81 41.81 -38.43
C LEU A 62 -2.94 43.32 -38.60
N ILE A 63 -4.16 43.87 -38.45
CA ILE A 63 -4.40 45.31 -38.51
C ILE A 63 -4.12 46.03 -37.17
N GLY A 64 -3.73 45.29 -36.13
CA GLY A 64 -3.36 45.82 -34.82
C GLY A 64 -4.52 45.99 -33.83
N ASP A 65 -5.75 45.61 -34.18
CA ASP A 65 -6.89 45.63 -33.26
C ASP A 65 -6.90 44.37 -32.38
N GLN A 66 -6.10 44.43 -31.31
CA GLN A 66 -5.93 43.32 -30.38
C GLN A 66 -7.21 43.02 -29.57
N ALA A 67 -8.08 44.03 -29.38
CA ALA A 67 -9.34 43.86 -28.66
C ALA A 67 -10.35 43.06 -29.49
N ALA A 68 -10.53 43.42 -30.76
CA ALA A 68 -11.36 42.66 -31.68
C ALA A 68 -10.80 41.26 -31.92
N ALA A 69 -9.47 41.12 -32.04
CA ALA A 69 -8.80 39.83 -32.16
C ALA A 69 -9.10 38.92 -30.97
N ARG A 70 -8.88 39.40 -29.74
CA ARG A 70 -9.19 38.69 -28.49
C ARG A 70 -10.64 38.21 -28.49
N ASP A 71 -11.59 39.09 -28.81
CA ASP A 71 -13.02 38.75 -28.75
C ASP A 71 -13.42 37.69 -29.77
N ALA A 72 -12.86 37.76 -30.98
CA ALA A 72 -13.06 36.75 -32.02
C ALA A 72 -12.46 35.39 -31.61
N PHE A 73 -11.22 35.38 -31.11
CA PHE A 73 -10.56 34.17 -30.62
C PHE A 73 -11.26 33.58 -29.38
N ALA A 74 -11.76 34.40 -28.46
CA ALA A 74 -12.50 33.93 -27.28
C ALA A 74 -13.80 33.23 -27.68
N ARG A 75 -14.56 33.79 -28.62
CA ARG A 75 -15.75 33.12 -29.19
C ARG A 75 -15.38 31.82 -29.91
N ALA A 76 -14.26 31.82 -30.65
CA ALA A 76 -13.77 30.62 -31.31
C ALA A 76 -13.37 29.53 -30.29
N ALA A 77 -12.74 29.90 -29.18
CA ALA A 77 -12.31 29.00 -28.11
C ALA A 77 -13.50 28.35 -27.39
N VAL A 78 -14.62 29.07 -27.22
CA VAL A 78 -15.86 28.50 -26.68
C VAL A 78 -16.41 27.42 -27.63
N LEU A 79 -16.33 27.66 -28.94
CA LEU A 79 -16.84 26.74 -29.96
C LEU A 79 -15.92 25.53 -30.20
N ASN A 80 -14.61 25.72 -30.10
CA ASN A 80 -13.61 24.67 -30.24
C ASN A 80 -12.52 24.78 -29.16
N PRO A 81 -12.80 24.34 -27.92
CA PRO A 81 -11.87 24.44 -26.80
C PRO A 81 -10.66 23.49 -26.91
N GLY A 82 -10.68 22.56 -27.87
CA GLY A 82 -9.59 21.61 -28.11
C GLY A 82 -8.62 22.00 -29.22
N ASP A 83 -8.79 23.18 -29.83
CA ASP A 83 -7.87 23.69 -30.86
C ASP A 83 -6.68 24.39 -30.22
N GLU A 84 -5.49 23.84 -30.40
CA GLU A 84 -4.26 24.40 -29.85
C GLU A 84 -3.94 25.76 -30.47
N ARG A 85 -4.21 25.98 -31.76
CA ARG A 85 -3.88 27.24 -32.43
C ARG A 85 -4.73 28.38 -31.88
N ILE A 86 -6.02 28.14 -31.68
CA ILE A 86 -6.92 29.13 -31.06
C ILE A 86 -6.44 29.47 -29.64
N ALA A 87 -5.96 28.47 -28.87
CA ALA A 87 -5.41 28.72 -27.54
C ALA A 87 -4.16 29.61 -27.59
N TYR A 88 -3.24 29.34 -28.50
CA TYR A 88 -2.04 30.16 -28.70
C TYR A 88 -2.38 31.59 -29.15
N ASP A 89 -3.23 31.74 -30.17
CA ASP A 89 -3.59 33.04 -30.73
C ASP A 89 -4.35 33.91 -29.71
N LEU A 90 -5.26 33.30 -28.93
CA LEU A 90 -5.95 33.98 -27.84
C LEU A 90 -4.99 34.40 -26.73
N ALA A 91 -4.02 33.55 -26.36
CA ALA A 91 -3.00 33.88 -25.38
C ALA A 91 -2.15 35.08 -25.82
N ARG A 92 -1.75 35.11 -27.10
CA ARG A 92 -1.03 36.25 -27.70
C ARG A 92 -1.87 37.53 -27.65
N ALA A 93 -3.14 37.48 -28.03
CA ALA A 93 -4.02 38.65 -27.95
C ALA A 93 -4.17 39.17 -26.51
N HIS A 94 -4.25 38.30 -25.51
CA HIS A 94 -4.24 38.70 -24.10
C HIS A 94 -2.90 39.31 -23.66
N GLU A 95 -1.78 38.74 -24.12
CA GLU A 95 -0.43 39.25 -23.82
C GLU A 95 -0.23 40.68 -24.37
N GLU A 96 -0.64 40.94 -25.62
CA GLU A 96 -0.57 42.26 -26.25
C GLU A 96 -1.48 43.29 -25.55
N LEU A 97 -2.60 42.83 -24.96
CA LEU A 97 -3.49 43.65 -24.12
C LEU A 97 -3.01 43.76 -22.67
N VAL A 98 -1.83 43.23 -22.33
CA VAL A 98 -1.24 43.21 -20.98
C VAL A 98 -2.10 42.45 -19.95
N ASP A 99 -3.05 41.63 -20.41
CA ASP A 99 -3.86 40.73 -19.58
C ASP A 99 -3.08 39.44 -19.29
N SER A 100 -2.01 39.58 -18.49
CA SER A 100 -1.03 38.52 -18.19
C SER A 100 -1.69 37.29 -17.58
N THR A 101 -2.70 37.47 -16.73
CA THR A 101 -3.42 36.36 -16.07
C THR A 101 -4.13 35.47 -17.09
N ARG A 102 -4.87 36.06 -18.03
CA ARG A 102 -5.56 35.29 -19.07
C ARG A 102 -4.59 34.75 -20.13
N ALA A 103 -3.54 35.50 -20.46
CA ALA A 103 -2.47 35.03 -21.34
C ALA A 103 -1.81 33.75 -20.79
N ILE A 104 -1.45 33.73 -19.49
CA ILE A 104 -0.88 32.55 -18.82
C ILE A 104 -1.85 31.36 -18.93
N SER A 105 -3.14 31.56 -18.61
CA SER A 105 -4.15 30.50 -18.67
C SER A 105 -4.24 29.87 -20.06
N GLU A 106 -4.29 30.69 -21.11
CA GLU A 106 -4.40 30.20 -22.49
C GLU A 106 -3.11 29.57 -23.01
N TYR A 107 -1.94 30.07 -22.61
CA TYR A 107 -0.65 29.41 -22.87
C TYR A 107 -0.53 28.05 -22.17
N CYS A 108 -1.01 27.96 -20.94
CA CYS A 108 -1.09 26.68 -20.22
C CYS A 108 -2.04 25.71 -20.93
N ARG A 109 -3.17 26.21 -21.46
CA ARG A 109 -4.09 25.41 -22.29
C ARG A 109 -3.41 24.92 -23.57
N TYR A 110 -2.68 25.79 -24.28
CA TYR A 110 -1.90 25.41 -25.46
C TYR A 110 -0.93 24.26 -25.15
N LEU A 111 -0.11 24.39 -24.09
CA LEU A 111 0.87 23.36 -23.72
C LEU A 111 0.22 22.05 -23.24
N THR A 112 -1.04 22.10 -22.76
CA THR A 112 -1.81 20.91 -22.41
C THR A 112 -2.32 20.20 -23.67
N LEU A 113 -2.77 20.95 -24.68
CA LEU A 113 -3.27 20.41 -25.95
C LEU A 113 -2.13 19.91 -26.85
N SER A 114 -1.00 20.62 -26.88
CA SER A 114 0.15 20.31 -27.74
C SER A 114 1.48 20.52 -27.00
N PRO A 115 1.88 19.59 -26.11
CA PRO A 115 3.12 19.72 -25.33
C PRO A 115 4.40 19.80 -26.18
N GLY A 116 4.39 19.20 -27.38
CA GLY A 116 5.48 19.21 -28.36
C GLY A 116 5.15 19.99 -29.62
N GLY A 117 4.16 20.90 -29.57
CA GLY A 117 3.74 21.73 -30.70
C GLY A 117 4.84 22.66 -31.22
N ARG A 118 4.62 23.22 -32.41
CA ARG A 118 5.60 24.09 -33.10
C ARG A 118 6.00 25.29 -32.23
N GLU A 119 5.04 25.88 -31.53
CA GLU A 119 5.21 27.05 -30.67
C GLU A 119 5.54 26.68 -29.21
N ALA A 120 5.64 25.39 -28.86
CA ALA A 120 5.75 24.97 -27.45
C ALA A 120 7.02 25.46 -26.75
N THR A 121 8.13 25.62 -27.47
CA THR A 121 9.35 26.21 -26.89
C THR A 121 9.16 27.70 -26.62
N ASP A 122 8.61 28.46 -27.58
CA ASP A 122 8.33 29.90 -27.41
C ASP A 122 7.32 30.16 -26.28
N VAL A 123 6.27 29.34 -26.20
CA VAL A 123 5.27 29.45 -25.13
C VAL A 123 5.90 29.22 -23.74
N ARG A 124 6.80 28.25 -23.60
CA ARG A 124 7.54 28.04 -22.34
C ARG A 124 8.39 29.26 -21.98
N ASP A 125 9.09 29.83 -22.95
CA ASP A 125 9.92 31.02 -22.74
C ASP A 125 9.06 32.24 -22.37
N ARG A 126 7.86 32.38 -22.94
CA ARG A 126 6.91 33.43 -22.55
C ARG A 126 6.40 33.24 -21.14
N LEU A 127 6.01 32.02 -20.76
CA LEU A 127 5.54 31.72 -19.42
C LEU A 127 6.59 32.01 -18.35
N THR A 128 7.89 31.79 -18.62
CA THR A 128 8.95 32.18 -17.67
C THR A 128 9.05 33.69 -17.44
N ARG A 129 8.58 34.52 -18.38
CA ARG A 129 8.53 35.98 -18.21
C ARG A 129 7.21 36.45 -17.58
N LEU A 130 6.09 35.84 -17.95
CA LEU A 130 4.76 36.25 -17.53
C LEU A 130 4.39 35.75 -16.12
N VAL A 131 4.82 34.54 -15.76
CA VAL A 131 4.48 33.94 -14.47
C VAL A 131 5.29 34.61 -13.36
N PRO A 132 4.66 35.08 -12.27
CA PRO A 132 5.37 35.71 -11.16
C PRO A 132 6.49 34.82 -10.61
N ALA A 133 7.66 35.41 -10.32
CA ALA A 133 8.84 34.69 -9.84
C ALA A 133 8.57 33.86 -8.56
N LEU A 134 7.65 34.30 -7.70
CA LEU A 134 7.23 33.55 -6.51
C LEU A 134 6.54 32.23 -6.89
N SER A 135 5.61 32.27 -7.85
CA SER A 135 4.93 31.07 -8.34
C SER A 135 5.91 30.09 -9.02
N GLN A 136 6.93 30.61 -9.70
CA GLN A 136 8.01 29.79 -10.26
C GLN A 136 8.83 29.09 -9.18
N ARG A 137 9.23 29.82 -8.13
CA ARG A 137 9.96 29.25 -6.98
C ARG A 137 9.14 28.19 -6.28
N GLN A 138 7.86 28.45 -6.01
CA GLN A 138 6.97 27.47 -5.39
C GLN A 138 6.87 26.17 -6.21
N ALA A 139 6.73 26.27 -7.53
CA ALA A 139 6.72 25.09 -8.40
C ALA A 139 8.05 24.30 -8.36
N ALA A 140 9.19 25.00 -8.29
CA ALA A 140 10.50 24.38 -8.14
C ALA A 140 10.65 23.71 -6.76
N ASP A 141 10.21 24.37 -5.69
CA ASP A 141 10.26 23.85 -4.32
C ASP A 141 9.43 22.57 -4.18
N VAL A 142 8.24 22.51 -4.81
CA VAL A 142 7.41 21.30 -4.86
C VAL A 142 8.14 20.15 -5.55
N GLN A 143 8.80 20.40 -6.69
CA GLN A 143 9.57 19.39 -7.40
C GLN A 143 10.77 18.88 -6.58
N VAL A 144 11.45 19.78 -5.87
CA VAL A 144 12.54 19.43 -4.95
C VAL A 144 12.01 18.57 -3.80
N ALA A 145 10.92 18.98 -3.16
CA ALA A 145 10.27 18.23 -2.08
C ALA A 145 9.83 16.83 -2.53
N PHE A 146 9.27 16.71 -3.73
CA PHE A 146 8.85 15.43 -4.29
C PHE A 146 10.03 14.47 -4.50
N ARG A 147 11.12 14.95 -5.12
CA ARG A 147 12.34 14.16 -5.31
C ARG A 147 12.99 13.77 -3.98
N LEU A 148 13.02 14.70 -3.02
CA LEU A 148 13.51 14.43 -1.67
C LEU A 148 12.67 13.35 -0.98
N GLY A 149 11.35 13.43 -1.04
CA GLY A 149 10.44 12.44 -0.47
C GLY A 149 10.67 11.05 -1.05
N LEU A 150 10.85 10.96 -2.38
CA LEU A 150 11.19 9.70 -3.06
C LEU A 150 12.53 9.13 -2.62
N ALA A 151 13.57 9.96 -2.52
CA ALA A 151 14.89 9.53 -2.06
C ALA A 151 14.86 9.03 -0.61
N LEU A 152 14.17 9.75 0.29
CA LEU A 152 13.98 9.37 1.69
C LEU A 152 13.16 8.08 1.82
N PHE A 153 12.15 7.90 0.98
CA PHE A 153 11.36 6.67 0.94
C PHE A 153 12.21 5.47 0.54
N ASP A 154 13.03 5.62 -0.50
CA ASP A 154 13.95 4.57 -0.96
C ASP A 154 15.02 4.20 0.08
N ASP A 155 15.45 5.18 0.88
CA ASP A 155 16.36 4.99 2.01
C ASP A 155 15.66 4.37 3.25
N GLY A 156 14.35 4.12 3.19
CA GLY A 156 13.56 3.60 4.30
C GLY A 156 13.29 4.61 5.41
N ARG A 157 13.62 5.88 5.20
CA ARG A 157 13.39 7.00 6.15
C ARG A 157 11.95 7.53 6.02
N TYR A 158 10.98 6.66 6.25
CA TYR A 158 9.58 6.92 5.94
C TYR A 158 8.97 8.13 6.67
N ALA A 159 9.32 8.36 7.94
CA ALA A 159 8.84 9.53 8.68
C ALA A 159 9.38 10.87 8.11
N ALA A 160 10.58 10.86 7.52
CA ALA A 160 11.11 12.03 6.83
C ALA A 160 10.50 12.19 5.43
N ALA A 161 10.29 11.07 4.73
CA ALA A 161 9.60 11.06 3.44
C ALA A 161 8.17 11.61 3.56
N GLU A 162 7.45 11.24 4.63
CA GLU A 162 6.11 11.76 4.93
C GLU A 162 6.10 13.30 4.97
N ARG A 163 7.05 13.93 5.69
CA ARG A 163 7.15 15.40 5.77
C ARG A 163 7.45 16.04 4.42
N ALA A 164 8.33 15.43 3.63
CA ALA A 164 8.62 15.92 2.29
C ALA A 164 7.39 15.82 1.37
N PHE A 165 6.57 14.76 1.49
CA PHE A 165 5.31 14.69 0.76
C PHE A 165 4.23 15.63 1.32
N ASP A 166 4.28 16.02 2.60
CA ASP A 166 3.45 17.11 3.13
C ASP A 166 3.77 18.44 2.44
N ASP A 167 5.04 18.74 2.17
CA ASP A 167 5.44 19.93 1.41
C ASP A 167 4.87 19.90 -0.02
N VAL A 168 4.89 18.72 -0.66
CA VAL A 168 4.28 18.53 -2.00
C VAL A 168 2.79 18.80 -1.97
N ILE A 169 2.06 18.24 -1.00
CA ILE A 169 0.60 18.43 -0.88
C ILE A 169 0.27 19.90 -0.57
N ARG A 170 1.12 20.61 0.17
CA ARG A 170 0.94 22.04 0.44
C ARG A 170 1.13 22.91 -0.81
N GLY A 171 2.10 22.61 -1.65
CA GLY A 171 2.39 23.40 -2.85
C GLY A 171 1.65 22.94 -4.12
N ALA A 172 1.16 21.71 -4.18
CA ALA A 172 0.45 21.12 -5.32
C ALA A 172 -0.69 20.21 -4.85
N ARG A 173 -1.67 20.78 -4.16
CA ARG A 173 -2.83 20.05 -3.61
C ARG A 173 -3.62 19.25 -4.65
N GLU A 174 -3.63 19.71 -5.90
CA GLU A 174 -4.35 19.07 -7.00
C GLU A 174 -3.61 17.86 -7.60
N SER A 175 -2.32 17.70 -7.28
CA SER A 175 -1.55 16.52 -7.72
C SER A 175 -1.83 15.33 -6.79
N PRO A 176 -2.49 14.27 -7.28
CA PRO A 176 -2.86 13.14 -6.44
C PRO A 176 -1.63 12.35 -5.95
N GLU A 177 -0.50 12.38 -6.68
CA GLU A 177 0.69 11.58 -6.35
C GLU A 177 1.32 11.95 -5.00
N GLY A 178 1.16 13.20 -4.54
CA GLY A 178 1.58 13.61 -3.20
C GLY A 178 0.87 12.80 -2.11
N TYR A 179 -0.46 12.66 -2.21
CA TYR A 179 -1.26 11.85 -1.29
C TYR A 179 -0.90 10.38 -1.38
N PHE A 180 -0.75 9.83 -2.59
CA PHE A 180 -0.37 8.43 -2.77
C PHE A 180 0.97 8.10 -2.12
N ASN A 181 2.01 8.87 -2.42
CA ASN A 181 3.35 8.62 -1.90
C ASN A 181 3.43 8.85 -0.37
N ARG A 182 2.72 9.85 0.16
CA ARG A 182 2.59 10.02 1.62
C ARG A 182 1.87 8.85 2.27
N GLY A 183 0.77 8.38 1.67
CA GLY A 183 0.03 7.20 2.11
C GLY A 183 0.90 5.95 2.17
N LEU A 184 1.73 5.71 1.15
CA LEU A 184 2.70 4.62 1.17
C LEU A 184 3.77 4.78 2.25
N ALA A 185 4.30 5.99 2.46
CA ALA A 185 5.28 6.26 3.52
C ALA A 185 4.70 5.98 4.92
N ARG A 186 3.44 6.38 5.14
CA ARG A 186 2.69 6.09 6.37
C ARG A 186 2.42 4.61 6.54
N ALA A 187 2.02 3.91 5.47
CA ALA A 187 1.81 2.47 5.50
C ALA A 187 3.11 1.72 5.87
N ALA A 188 4.24 2.11 5.26
CA ALA A 188 5.55 1.56 5.56
C ALA A 188 6.03 1.84 7.00
N SER A 189 5.58 2.96 7.58
CA SER A 189 5.82 3.32 8.99
C SER A 189 4.89 2.61 9.98
N GLY A 190 3.91 1.82 9.50
CA GLY A 190 2.91 1.15 10.34
C GLY A 190 1.68 2.00 10.67
N ASN A 191 1.61 3.26 10.20
CA ASN A 191 0.50 4.18 10.45
C ASN A 191 -0.69 3.90 9.50
N ARG A 192 -1.27 2.70 9.60
CA ARG A 192 -2.28 2.17 8.68
C ARG A 192 -3.54 3.04 8.56
N SER A 193 -4.05 3.55 9.68
CA SER A 193 -5.29 4.35 9.70
C SER A 193 -5.14 5.67 8.93
N VAL A 194 -4.00 6.33 9.06
CA VAL A 194 -3.72 7.59 8.36
C VAL A 194 -3.32 7.32 6.90
N ALA A 195 -2.62 6.22 6.64
CA ALA A 195 -2.34 5.78 5.27
C ALA A 195 -3.62 5.51 4.47
N LEU A 196 -4.65 4.92 5.09
CA LEU A 196 -5.95 4.70 4.47
C LEU A 196 -6.59 5.99 3.97
N GLN A 197 -6.57 7.06 4.78
CA GLN A 197 -7.15 8.35 4.42
C GLN A 197 -6.47 8.94 3.17
N ASP A 198 -5.14 8.88 3.12
CA ASP A 198 -4.37 9.39 1.98
C ASP A 198 -4.62 8.59 0.70
N LEU A 199 -4.67 7.26 0.81
CA LEU A 199 -4.93 6.39 -0.34
C LEU A 199 -6.38 6.51 -0.84
N GLU A 200 -7.34 6.76 0.05
CA GLU A 200 -8.72 7.07 -0.34
C GLU A 200 -8.79 8.41 -1.09
N GLN A 201 -8.09 9.44 -0.59
CA GLN A 201 -7.99 10.73 -1.25
C GLN A 201 -7.37 10.61 -2.65
N TYR A 202 -6.32 9.79 -2.80
CA TYR A 202 -5.76 9.45 -4.10
C TYR A 202 -6.78 8.76 -4.99
N ARG A 203 -7.48 7.73 -4.49
CA ARG A 203 -8.42 6.92 -5.27
C ARG A 203 -9.53 7.76 -5.91
N VAL A 204 -9.99 8.81 -5.23
CA VAL A 204 -11.00 9.73 -5.76
C VAL A 204 -10.48 10.49 -6.98
N ASN A 205 -9.21 10.91 -6.95
CA ASN A 205 -8.58 11.78 -7.95
C ASN A 205 -7.60 11.04 -8.87
N ALA A 206 -7.58 9.71 -8.84
CA ALA A 206 -6.59 8.94 -9.58
C ALA A 206 -6.76 9.10 -11.10
N PRO A 207 -5.67 9.23 -11.85
CA PRO A 207 -5.70 9.57 -13.29
C PRO A 207 -6.25 8.43 -14.16
N SER A 208 -6.18 7.19 -13.69
CA SER A 208 -6.55 5.98 -14.43
C SER A 208 -7.53 5.11 -13.64
N VAL A 209 -8.40 4.38 -14.35
CA VAL A 209 -9.24 3.32 -13.77
C VAL A 209 -8.38 2.24 -13.13
N ASP A 210 -7.26 1.87 -13.76
CA ASP A 210 -6.36 0.83 -13.25
C ASP A 210 -5.74 1.24 -11.92
N ASP A 211 -5.31 2.50 -11.81
CA ASP A 211 -4.79 3.07 -10.55
C ASP A 211 -5.86 3.04 -9.44
N ARG A 212 -7.13 3.35 -9.76
CA ARG A 212 -8.23 3.27 -8.80
C ARG A 212 -8.45 1.84 -8.30
N VAL A 213 -8.40 0.87 -9.21
CA VAL A 213 -8.57 -0.55 -8.89
C VAL A 213 -7.40 -1.05 -8.06
N GLU A 214 -6.16 -0.73 -8.45
CA GLU A 214 -4.94 -1.15 -7.75
C GLU A 214 -4.92 -0.62 -6.31
N VAL A 215 -5.18 0.68 -6.13
CA VAL A 215 -5.23 1.31 -4.81
C VAL A 215 -6.44 0.83 -4.00
N GLY A 216 -7.58 0.57 -4.65
CA GLY A 216 -8.74 -0.03 -4.01
C GLY A 216 -8.42 -1.37 -3.34
N ARG A 217 -7.67 -2.25 -4.02
CA ARG A 217 -7.24 -3.53 -3.43
C ARG A 217 -6.28 -3.33 -2.25
N ALA A 218 -5.38 -2.35 -2.32
CA ALA A 218 -4.47 -2.04 -1.22
C ALA A 218 -5.22 -1.46 0.01
N ILE A 219 -6.23 -0.62 -0.20
CA ILE A 219 -7.11 -0.10 0.85
C ILE A 219 -7.82 -1.24 1.57
N GLU A 220 -8.34 -2.23 0.84
CA GLU A 220 -8.97 -3.40 1.46
C GLU A 220 -7.98 -4.21 2.32
N VAL A 221 -6.72 -4.33 1.90
CA VAL A 221 -5.67 -4.94 2.73
C VAL A 221 -5.38 -4.11 3.99
N LEU A 222 -5.34 -2.78 3.89
CA LEU A 222 -5.11 -1.90 5.04
C LEU A 222 -6.28 -1.90 6.03
N ARG A 223 -7.52 -2.08 5.56
CA ARG A 223 -8.73 -2.19 6.40
C ARG A 223 -8.79 -3.47 7.22
N ARG A 224 -8.12 -4.54 6.77
CA ARG A 224 -8.07 -5.79 7.53
C ARG A 224 -7.40 -5.58 8.89
N PRO A 225 -7.95 -6.17 9.96
CA PRO A 225 -7.34 -6.12 11.28
C PRO A 225 -5.99 -6.83 11.26
N VAL A 226 -5.03 -6.28 11.98
CA VAL A 226 -3.71 -6.86 12.18
C VAL A 226 -3.54 -7.21 13.64
N TYR A 227 -3.18 -8.45 13.90
CA TYR A 227 -3.08 -8.97 15.26
C TYR A 227 -1.62 -9.00 15.72
N SER A 228 -1.36 -8.71 16.99
CA SER A 228 -0.02 -8.84 17.55
C SER A 228 0.26 -10.30 17.92
N THR A 229 1.45 -10.79 17.58
CA THR A 229 1.87 -12.16 17.94
C THR A 229 1.95 -12.34 19.45
N GLY A 230 2.48 -11.36 20.18
CA GLY A 230 2.49 -11.36 21.65
C GLY A 230 1.10 -11.30 22.26
N GLY A 231 0.18 -10.52 21.66
CA GLY A 231 -1.21 -10.46 22.11
C GLY A 231 -2.00 -11.74 21.81
N ALA A 232 -1.70 -12.43 20.71
CA ALA A 232 -2.26 -13.74 20.41
C ALA A 232 -1.74 -14.79 21.41
N PHE A 233 -0.43 -14.82 21.65
CA PHE A 233 0.20 -15.72 22.63
C PHE A 233 -0.37 -15.54 24.04
N ALA A 234 -0.40 -14.30 24.55
CA ALA A 234 -0.89 -14.01 25.90
C ALA A 234 -2.36 -14.44 26.08
N ARG A 235 -3.19 -14.25 25.05
CA ARG A 235 -4.59 -14.67 25.07
C ARG A 235 -4.76 -16.18 24.94
N SER A 236 -3.83 -16.88 24.29
CA SER A 236 -3.83 -18.35 24.20
C SER A 236 -3.53 -19.06 25.52
N LEU A 237 -3.13 -18.35 26.58
CA LEU A 237 -3.06 -18.92 27.94
C LEU A 237 -4.43 -19.40 28.43
N LEU A 238 -5.50 -18.79 27.92
CA LEU A 238 -6.85 -19.30 28.04
C LEU A 238 -7.18 -20.13 26.79
N PRO A 239 -7.57 -21.41 26.94
CA PRO A 239 -7.92 -22.27 25.81
C PRO A 239 -8.88 -21.58 24.84
N GLY A 240 -8.64 -21.66 23.53
CA GLY A 240 -9.53 -21.10 22.50
C GLY A 240 -9.56 -19.57 22.35
N VAL A 241 -9.16 -18.80 23.37
CA VAL A 241 -9.28 -17.32 23.37
C VAL A 241 -8.30 -16.67 22.40
N GLY A 242 -7.12 -17.26 22.18
CA GLY A 242 -6.18 -16.79 21.16
C GLY A 242 -6.76 -16.82 19.73
N GLN A 243 -7.49 -17.89 19.38
CA GLN A 243 -8.13 -17.98 18.07
C GLN A 243 -9.29 -16.98 17.93
N LEU A 244 -10.09 -16.80 18.99
CA LEU A 244 -11.13 -15.77 19.04
C LEU A 244 -10.55 -14.37 18.82
N TYR A 245 -9.42 -14.05 19.45
CA TYR A 245 -8.70 -12.79 19.25
C TYR A 245 -8.29 -12.56 17.79
N THR A 246 -7.80 -13.60 17.11
CA THR A 246 -7.41 -13.54 15.69
C THR A 246 -8.59 -13.68 14.71
N GLY A 247 -9.84 -13.61 15.17
CA GLY A 247 -11.04 -13.70 14.34
C GLY A 247 -11.45 -15.12 13.91
N HIS A 248 -10.82 -16.17 14.45
CA HIS A 248 -11.06 -17.58 14.12
C HIS A 248 -12.01 -18.24 15.13
N THR A 249 -13.25 -17.75 15.21
CA THR A 249 -14.24 -18.14 16.25
C THR A 249 -14.53 -19.63 16.28
N THR A 250 -14.74 -20.27 15.12
CA THR A 250 -15.05 -21.71 15.05
C THR A 250 -13.92 -22.58 15.60
N ARG A 251 -12.67 -22.26 15.26
CA ARG A 251 -11.48 -22.96 15.78
C ARG A 251 -11.29 -22.75 17.28
N GLY A 252 -11.57 -21.54 17.76
CA GLY A 252 -11.56 -21.23 19.19
C GLY A 252 -12.56 -22.08 19.98
N ILE A 253 -13.80 -22.20 19.48
CA ILE A 253 -14.84 -23.03 20.11
C ILE A 253 -14.44 -24.52 20.13
N ILE A 254 -13.92 -25.04 19.01
CA ILE A 254 -13.45 -26.43 18.95
C ILE A 254 -12.35 -26.69 19.98
N THR A 255 -11.42 -25.75 20.14
CA THR A 255 -10.33 -25.86 21.11
C THR A 255 -10.87 -25.88 22.53
N MET A 256 -11.81 -24.99 22.86
CA MET A 256 -12.49 -24.97 24.16
C MET A 256 -13.19 -26.30 24.46
N LEU A 257 -13.95 -26.84 23.50
CA LEU A 257 -14.65 -28.12 23.66
C LEU A 257 -13.67 -29.28 23.86
N GLY A 258 -12.58 -29.32 23.09
CA GLY A 258 -11.54 -30.34 23.21
C GLY A 258 -10.84 -30.31 24.57
N VAL A 259 -10.50 -29.11 25.06
CA VAL A 259 -9.94 -28.95 26.41
C VAL A 259 -10.94 -29.34 27.48
N GLY A 260 -12.20 -28.90 27.36
CA GLY A 260 -13.27 -29.27 28.29
C GLY A 260 -13.48 -30.78 28.38
N ALA A 261 -13.50 -31.48 27.25
CA ALA A 261 -13.59 -32.93 27.19
C ALA A 261 -12.36 -33.62 27.82
N GLY A 262 -11.15 -33.12 27.56
CA GLY A 262 -9.92 -33.63 28.18
C GLY A 262 -9.92 -33.47 29.70
N VAL A 263 -10.31 -32.30 30.20
CA VAL A 263 -10.43 -32.03 31.64
C VAL A 263 -11.52 -32.91 32.26
N ALA A 264 -12.69 -33.03 31.62
CA ALA A 264 -13.78 -33.89 32.09
C ALA A 264 -13.34 -35.35 32.20
N ALA A 265 -12.62 -35.87 31.19
CA ALA A 265 -12.03 -37.20 31.24
C ALA A 265 -11.01 -37.32 32.38
N ALA A 266 -10.14 -36.32 32.58
CA ALA A 266 -9.10 -36.37 33.61
C ALA A 266 -9.65 -36.42 35.05
N VAL A 267 -10.82 -35.81 35.29
CA VAL A 267 -11.47 -35.80 36.60
C VAL A 267 -12.46 -36.96 36.80
N MET A 268 -12.79 -37.70 35.74
CA MET A 268 -13.73 -38.82 35.80
C MET A 268 -13.18 -39.92 36.71
N GLN A 269 -13.98 -40.31 37.70
CA GLN A 269 -13.65 -41.37 38.65
C GLN A 269 -14.35 -42.65 38.24
N GLN A 270 -13.60 -43.75 38.24
CA GLN A 270 -14.14 -45.08 38.09
C GLN A 270 -14.08 -45.77 39.45
N SER A 271 -15.24 -46.23 39.93
CA SER A 271 -15.32 -47.06 41.12
C SER A 271 -15.41 -48.53 40.70
N THR A 272 -14.39 -49.30 41.03
CA THR A 272 -14.37 -50.75 40.81
C THR A 272 -14.56 -51.43 42.15
N THR A 273 -15.61 -52.25 42.26
CA THR A 273 -15.89 -53.05 43.46
C THR A 273 -15.40 -54.46 43.19
N GLU A 274 -14.35 -54.87 43.90
CA GLU A 274 -13.84 -56.23 43.85
C GLU A 274 -14.27 -56.99 45.10
N THR A 275 -14.76 -58.21 44.89
CA THR A 275 -15.10 -59.14 45.97
C THR A 275 -13.86 -59.96 46.27
N ILE A 276 -13.24 -59.70 47.42
CA ILE A 276 -12.05 -60.43 47.83
C ILE A 276 -12.50 -61.65 48.63
N ALA A 277 -12.12 -62.83 48.15
CA ALA A 277 -12.35 -64.07 48.89
C ALA A 277 -11.51 -64.04 50.17
N TYR A 278 -12.19 -63.96 51.30
CA TYR A 278 -11.60 -64.01 52.64
C TYR A 278 -12.19 -65.20 53.37
N THR A 279 -11.32 -66.03 53.94
CA THR A 279 -11.71 -67.12 54.82
C THR A 279 -11.31 -66.72 56.23
N ASP A 280 -12.27 -66.74 57.14
CA ASP A 280 -12.02 -66.37 58.52
C ASP A 280 -11.11 -67.40 59.23
N PRO A 281 -10.56 -67.08 60.41
CA PRO A 281 -9.70 -68.01 61.16
C PRO A 281 -10.36 -69.33 61.56
N ASN A 282 -11.68 -69.44 61.43
CA ASN A 282 -12.47 -70.64 61.73
C ASN A 282 -12.77 -71.47 60.47
N GLY A 283 -12.28 -71.06 59.29
CA GLY A 283 -12.47 -71.76 58.02
C GLY A 283 -13.76 -71.41 57.27
N VAL A 284 -14.51 -70.39 57.70
CA VAL A 284 -15.76 -69.97 57.05
C VAL A 284 -15.46 -68.88 56.00
N PRO A 285 -15.88 -69.04 54.73
CA PRO A 285 -15.73 -67.99 53.72
C PRO A 285 -16.65 -66.81 54.04
N ALA A 286 -16.04 -65.64 54.27
CA ALA A 286 -16.70 -64.36 54.54
C ALA A 286 -16.15 -63.30 53.58
N PRO A 287 -16.52 -63.33 52.28
CA PRO A 287 -16.01 -62.37 51.31
C PRO A 287 -16.43 -60.95 51.69
N PHE A 288 -15.49 -60.00 51.61
CA PHE A 288 -15.79 -58.58 51.80
C PHE A 288 -15.56 -57.83 50.49
N THR A 289 -16.34 -56.77 50.28
CA THR A 289 -16.23 -55.91 49.11
C THR A 289 -15.22 -54.81 49.38
N ARG A 290 -14.26 -54.64 48.46
CA ARG A 290 -13.36 -53.49 48.46
C ARG A 290 -13.72 -52.60 47.27
N THR A 291 -14.17 -51.39 47.55
CA THR A 291 -14.37 -50.38 46.52
C THR A 291 -13.10 -49.55 46.38
N THR A 292 -12.44 -49.65 45.23
CA THR A 292 -11.30 -48.79 44.88
C THR A 292 -11.80 -47.68 43.96
N ARG A 293 -11.48 -46.43 44.28
CA ARG A 293 -11.73 -45.27 43.41
C ARG A 293 -10.43 -44.90 42.72
N GLU A 294 -10.41 -44.98 41.40
CA GLU A 294 -9.26 -44.59 40.59
C GLU A 294 -9.66 -43.60 39.48
N ARG A 295 -8.68 -42.86 38.96
CA ARG A 295 -8.85 -41.94 37.83
C ARG A 295 -8.11 -42.49 36.62
N ALA A 296 -8.66 -43.55 36.03
CA ALA A 296 -8.04 -44.25 34.90
C ALA A 296 -7.69 -43.31 33.72
N TYR A 297 -8.46 -42.24 33.53
CA TYR A 297 -8.29 -41.30 32.43
C TYR A 297 -7.50 -40.03 32.78
N PHE A 298 -6.86 -39.95 33.95
CA PHE A 298 -6.15 -38.74 34.37
C PHE A 298 -5.05 -38.33 33.37
N ILE A 299 -4.11 -39.24 33.07
CA ILE A 299 -3.00 -38.98 32.14
C ILE A 299 -3.48 -38.68 30.70
N PRO A 300 -4.33 -39.52 30.07
CA PRO A 300 -4.78 -39.23 28.71
C PRO A 300 -5.66 -37.99 28.62
N GLY A 301 -6.51 -37.72 29.64
CA GLY A 301 -7.35 -36.52 29.69
C GLY A 301 -6.54 -35.23 29.87
N ALA A 302 -5.58 -35.23 30.79
CA ALA A 302 -4.67 -34.10 31.00
C ALA A 302 -3.79 -33.86 29.76
N GLY A 303 -3.26 -34.93 29.16
CA GLY A 303 -2.51 -34.87 27.91
C GLY A 303 -3.31 -34.27 26.76
N ALA A 304 -4.58 -34.68 26.59
CA ALA A 304 -5.48 -34.11 25.60
C ALA A 304 -5.73 -32.61 25.83
N ALA A 305 -6.01 -32.22 27.07
CA ALA A 305 -6.24 -30.81 27.43
C ALA A 305 -5.02 -29.92 27.12
N VAL A 306 -3.82 -30.39 27.47
CA VAL A 306 -2.57 -29.69 27.13
C VAL A 306 -2.37 -29.65 25.60
N GLY A 307 -2.60 -30.76 24.91
CA GLY A 307 -2.46 -30.87 23.46
C GLY A 307 -3.34 -29.88 22.70
N PHE A 308 -4.65 -29.82 23.01
CA PHE A 308 -5.57 -28.87 22.39
C PHE A 308 -5.16 -27.41 22.66
N THR A 309 -4.74 -27.11 23.89
CA THR A 309 -4.27 -25.75 24.25
C THR A 309 -3.06 -25.34 23.43
N LEU A 310 -2.06 -26.23 23.30
CA LEU A 310 -0.86 -25.96 22.51
C LEU A 310 -1.15 -25.80 21.02
N ILE A 311 -2.01 -26.65 20.45
CA ILE A 311 -2.45 -26.53 19.05
C ILE A 311 -3.13 -25.18 18.83
N GLY A 312 -4.03 -24.79 19.72
CA GLY A 312 -4.73 -23.51 19.61
C GLY A 312 -3.81 -22.30 19.75
N LEU A 313 -2.79 -22.40 20.60
CA LEU A 313 -1.74 -21.40 20.73
C LEU A 313 -0.95 -21.24 19.43
N ILE A 314 -0.49 -22.35 18.84
CA ILE A 314 0.26 -22.32 17.59
C ILE A 314 -0.60 -21.73 16.47
N ASP A 315 -1.85 -22.16 16.33
CA ASP A 315 -2.77 -21.64 15.31
C ASP A 315 -2.98 -20.12 15.44
N ALA A 316 -3.21 -19.62 16.67
CA ALA A 316 -3.39 -18.20 16.93
C ALA A 316 -2.13 -17.39 16.61
N VAL A 317 -0.95 -17.83 17.05
CA VAL A 317 0.32 -17.12 16.79
C VAL A 317 0.68 -17.13 15.30
N VAL A 318 0.48 -18.26 14.62
CA VAL A 318 0.70 -18.39 13.18
C VAL A 318 -0.26 -17.47 12.41
N SER A 319 -1.53 -17.44 12.80
CA SER A 319 -2.54 -16.57 12.17
C SER A 319 -2.23 -15.10 12.38
N ALA A 320 -1.79 -14.70 13.59
CA ALA A 320 -1.36 -13.34 13.86
C ALA A 320 -0.15 -12.94 13.00
N ASN A 321 0.88 -13.80 12.90
CA ASN A 321 2.06 -13.56 12.06
C ASN A 321 1.69 -13.45 10.57
N ARG A 322 0.78 -14.31 10.08
CA ARG A 322 0.25 -14.19 8.69
C ARG A 322 -0.46 -12.86 8.48
N SER A 323 -1.32 -12.44 9.42
CA SER A 323 -2.01 -11.14 9.33
C SER A 323 -1.05 -9.95 9.21
N GLN A 324 0.11 -10.02 9.86
CA GLN A 324 1.15 -8.97 9.77
C GLN A 324 1.88 -8.98 8.43
N ARG A 325 2.13 -10.16 7.86
CA ARG A 325 2.79 -10.30 6.55
C ARG A 325 1.88 -9.87 5.41
N ASP A 326 0.62 -10.26 5.48
CA ASP A 326 -0.39 -9.95 4.46
C ASP A 326 -0.83 -8.49 4.52
N ALA A 327 -0.51 -7.79 5.62
CA ALA A 327 -0.80 -6.39 5.84
C ALA A 327 0.14 -5.41 5.12
N ASP A 328 1.28 -5.88 4.59
CA ASP A 328 2.25 -5.04 3.89
C ASP A 328 1.81 -4.81 2.43
N ILE A 329 1.49 -3.55 2.11
CA ILE A 329 1.09 -3.11 0.77
C ILE A 329 2.22 -2.43 0.00
N VAL A 330 3.42 -2.31 0.58
CA VAL A 330 4.49 -1.47 0.03
C VAL A 330 5.54 -2.31 -0.71
N ALA A 331 5.78 -1.99 -1.98
CA ALA A 331 6.90 -2.52 -2.73
C ALA A 331 8.20 -1.84 -2.27
N ARG A 332 9.01 -2.55 -1.47
CA ARG A 332 10.33 -2.05 -1.05
C ARG A 332 11.35 -2.29 -2.16
N SER A 333 12.05 -1.22 -2.55
CA SER A 333 13.23 -1.30 -3.42
C SER A 333 14.27 -2.19 -2.74
N THR A 334 14.64 -3.30 -3.36
CA THR A 334 15.75 -4.15 -2.94
C THR A 334 17.09 -3.51 -3.31
N ARG A 335 17.30 -2.22 -3.03
CA ARG A 335 18.65 -1.63 -2.96
C ARG A 335 19.22 -1.80 -1.56
N ARG A 336 19.24 -3.04 -1.07
CA ARG A 336 20.28 -3.40 -0.09
C ARG A 336 21.51 -3.67 -0.92
N THR A 337 22.45 -2.73 -0.88
CA THR A 337 23.85 -2.97 -1.20
C THR A 337 24.21 -4.31 -0.57
N ALA A 338 24.39 -5.33 -1.40
CA ALA A 338 24.88 -6.63 -0.96
C ALA A 338 26.34 -6.41 -0.54
N ILE A 339 26.54 -5.92 0.68
CA ILE A 339 27.81 -6.10 1.36
C ILE A 339 27.81 -7.58 1.72
N ALA A 340 28.27 -8.41 0.78
CA ALA A 340 28.60 -9.78 1.08
C ALA A 340 29.59 -9.77 2.24
N PRO A 341 29.39 -10.56 3.31
CA PRO A 341 30.41 -10.72 4.32
C PRO A 341 31.62 -11.34 3.62
N VAL A 342 32.70 -10.55 3.49
CA VAL A 342 34.01 -11.06 3.13
C VAL A 342 34.44 -11.96 4.28
N LEU A 343 34.16 -13.25 4.15
CA LEU A 343 34.74 -14.26 5.03
C LEU A 343 36.26 -14.24 4.83
N PRO A 344 37.07 -14.17 5.89
CA PRO A 344 38.51 -14.27 5.76
C PRO A 344 38.86 -15.66 5.19
N ARG A 345 39.56 -15.67 4.06
CA ARG A 345 40.17 -16.88 3.49
C ARG A 345 41.06 -17.50 4.57
N SER A 346 40.80 -18.78 4.87
CA SER A 346 41.62 -19.60 5.75
C SER A 346 43.07 -19.61 5.25
N PHE A 347 43.99 -19.27 6.16
CA PHE A 347 45.41 -19.53 5.99
C PHE A 347 45.61 -21.04 5.88
N ARG A 348 46.01 -21.50 4.70
CA ARG A 348 46.50 -22.86 4.48
C ARG A 348 47.96 -22.88 4.94
N GLY A 349 48.23 -23.51 6.08
CA GLY A 349 49.59 -23.67 6.58
C GLY A 349 50.41 -24.55 5.65
N GLU A 350 51.46 -23.99 5.06
CA GLU A 350 52.57 -24.75 4.49
C GLU A 350 53.48 -25.19 5.63
N ALA A 351 53.51 -26.50 5.86
CA ALA A 351 54.52 -27.13 6.69
C ALA A 351 55.86 -27.09 5.95
N THR A 352 56.73 -26.17 6.32
CA THR A 352 58.17 -26.24 6.01
C THR A 352 58.89 -26.74 7.26
N GLY A 353 59.44 -27.95 7.15
CA GLY A 353 60.21 -28.57 8.20
C GLY A 353 61.53 -27.85 8.42
N VAL A 354 61.85 -27.59 9.68
CA VAL A 354 63.20 -27.25 10.13
C VAL A 354 63.57 -28.23 11.23
N GLN A 355 64.51 -29.12 10.90
CA GLN A 355 65.18 -30.00 11.86
C GLN A 355 66.06 -29.16 12.78
N PHE A 356 65.87 -29.28 14.09
CA PHE A 356 66.88 -28.92 15.07
C PHE A 356 67.41 -30.20 15.72
N SER A 357 68.69 -30.45 15.50
CA SER A 357 69.47 -31.48 16.19
C SER A 357 69.99 -30.91 17.50
N VAL A 358 69.83 -31.65 18.59
CA VAL A 358 70.54 -31.43 19.85
C VAL A 358 71.28 -32.72 20.16
N ARG A 359 72.62 -32.65 20.09
CA ARG A 359 73.50 -33.66 20.67
C ARG A 359 73.76 -33.29 22.12
N PHE A 360 73.72 -34.34 22.96
CA PHE A 360 74.02 -34.47 24.39
C PHE A 360 74.60 -33.28 25.15
#